data_AF-A0A561TIJ1-F1
#
_entry.id   AF-A0A561TIJ1-F1
#
_cell.length_a   1.000
_cell.length_b   1.000
_cell.length_c   1.000
_cell.angle_alpha   90.00
_cell.angle_beta   90.00
_cell.angle_gamma   90.00
#
_symmetry.space_group_name_H-M   'P 1'
#
loop_
_entity.id
_entity.type
_entity.pdbx_description
1 polymer ?
#
loop_
_entity_poly.entity_id
_entity_poly.type
_entity_poly.pdbx_seq_one_letter_code
_entity_poly.pdbx_strand_id
1 'polypeptide(L)'
;MPETLQEDQFAKAATRHFHDADYLHTDSRLPSADHLYGFAAECAAKSLLLRFTDVVMGPSNRPEIADPADPERTLQFGHVNELVREVKSLAHGRGGAPLYSVLDDGLQAFKRWNVSTR
;
A
#
# COMPACT_ATOMS: atom_id res chain seq x y z
N MET A 1 -19.59 16.30 -10.18
CA MET A 1 -19.17 15.25 -9.23
C MET A 1 -17.90 15.77 -8.58
N PRO A 2 -17.81 15.91 -7.25
CA PRO A 2 -16.54 16.28 -6.64
C PRO A 2 -15.49 15.22 -7.01
N GLU A 3 -14.29 15.66 -7.37
CA GLU A 3 -13.14 14.77 -7.55
C GLU A 3 -12.98 13.96 -6.26
N THR A 4 -13.15 12.64 -6.34
CA THR A 4 -12.80 11.76 -5.23
C THR A 4 -11.29 11.77 -5.11
N LEU A 5 -10.78 12.12 -3.94
CA LEU A 5 -9.35 12.16 -3.68
C LEU A 5 -8.73 10.77 -3.90
N GLN A 6 -7.47 10.71 -4.33
CA GLN A 6 -6.80 9.46 -4.72
C GLN A 6 -6.75 8.46 -3.55
N GLU A 7 -6.60 8.95 -2.33
CA GLU A 7 -6.69 8.15 -1.10
C GLU A 7 -8.06 7.50 -0.90
N ASP A 8 -9.16 8.10 -1.34
CA ASP A 8 -10.50 7.51 -1.29
C ASP A 8 -10.64 6.40 -2.33
N GLN A 9 -10.04 6.59 -3.51
CA GLN A 9 -10.04 5.58 -4.57
C GLN A 9 -9.27 4.34 -4.14
N PHE A 10 -8.09 4.52 -3.54
CA PHE A 10 -7.33 3.41 -2.97
C PHE A 10 -8.07 2.71 -1.83
N ALA A 11 -8.72 3.46 -0.92
CA ALA A 11 -9.51 2.85 0.16
C ALA A 11 -10.66 1.98 -0.39
N LYS A 12 -11.41 2.49 -1.38
CA LYS A 12 -12.50 1.74 -2.03
C LYS A 12 -11.99 0.50 -2.77
N ALA A 13 -10.86 0.63 -3.47
CA ALA A 13 -10.23 -0.49 -4.16
C ALA A 13 -9.77 -1.57 -3.17
N ALA A 14 -9.19 -1.18 -2.03
CA ALA A 14 -8.77 -2.11 -0.98
C ALA A 14 -9.96 -2.96 -0.47
N THR A 15 -11.08 -2.30 -0.15
CA THR A 15 -12.30 -2.98 0.30
C THR A 15 -12.82 -3.97 -0.77
N ARG A 16 -12.87 -3.56 -2.04
CA ARG A 16 -13.30 -4.44 -3.13
C ARG A 16 -12.38 -5.66 -3.26
N HIS A 17 -11.07 -5.45 -3.32
CA HIS A 17 -10.10 -6.54 -3.43
C HIS A 17 -10.17 -7.52 -2.25
N PHE A 18 -10.39 -7.01 -1.04
CA PHE A 18 -10.58 -7.85 0.14
C PHE A 18 -11.83 -8.73 0.03
N HIS A 19 -12.97 -8.16 -0.34
CA HIS A 19 -14.20 -8.95 -0.50
C HIS A 19 -14.10 -9.99 -1.62
N ASP A 20 -13.49 -9.63 -2.74
CA ASP A 20 -13.25 -10.56 -3.86
C ASP A 20 -12.29 -11.68 -3.43
N ALA A 21 -11.25 -11.36 -2.65
CA ALA A 21 -10.32 -12.35 -2.08
C ALA A 21 -11.03 -13.33 -1.13
N ASP A 22 -11.89 -12.81 -0.25
CA ASP A 22 -12.62 -13.61 0.74
C ASP A 22 -13.63 -14.58 0.08
N TYR A 23 -14.30 -14.10 -0.98
CA TYR A 23 -15.13 -14.94 -1.84
C TYR A 23 -14.32 -16.09 -2.46
N LEU A 24 -13.17 -15.78 -3.08
CA LEU A 24 -12.32 -16.80 -3.71
C LEU A 24 -11.69 -17.76 -2.70
N HIS A 25 -11.34 -17.26 -1.52
CA HIS A 25 -10.80 -18.08 -0.44
C HIS A 25 -11.85 -19.10 0.04
N THR A 26 -13.10 -18.65 0.23
CA THR A 26 -14.24 -19.50 0.60
C THR A 26 -14.51 -20.58 -0.46
N ASP A 27 -14.32 -20.24 -1.75
CA ASP A 27 -14.43 -21.16 -2.89
C ASP A 27 -13.15 -22.01 -3.11
N SER A 28 -12.21 -22.03 -2.17
CA SER A 28 -10.93 -22.77 -2.24
C SER A 28 -10.03 -22.42 -3.44
N ARG A 29 -10.22 -21.24 -4.05
CA ARG A 29 -9.40 -20.71 -5.15
C ARG A 29 -8.20 -19.93 -4.61
N LEU A 30 -7.38 -20.63 -3.83
CA LEU A 30 -6.35 -20.03 -2.96
C LEU A 30 -5.32 -19.13 -3.68
N PRO A 31 -4.76 -19.48 -4.85
CA PRO A 31 -3.79 -18.60 -5.52
C PRO A 31 -4.39 -17.26 -5.93
N SER A 32 -5.63 -17.28 -6.43
CA SER A 32 -6.34 -16.05 -6.81
C SER A 32 -6.74 -15.22 -5.59
N ALA A 33 -7.14 -15.88 -4.49
CA ALA A 33 -7.41 -15.22 -3.23
C ALA A 33 -6.16 -14.54 -2.65
N ASP A 34 -5.02 -15.24 -2.59
CA ASP A 34 -3.73 -14.69 -2.12
C ASP A 34 -3.31 -13.46 -2.94
N HIS A 35 -3.45 -13.53 -4.27
CA HIS A 35 -3.15 -12.42 -5.15
C HIS A 35 -4.03 -11.18 -4.84
N LEU A 36 -5.33 -11.37 -4.61
CA LEU A 36 -6.24 -10.27 -4.27
C LEU A 36 -6.04 -9.73 -2.85
N TYR A 37 -5.68 -10.58 -1.87
CA TYR A 37 -5.28 -10.10 -0.55
C TYR A 37 -4.06 -9.18 -0.59
N GLY A 38 -3.08 -9.49 -1.45
CA GLY A 38 -1.95 -8.61 -1.69
C GLY A 38 -2.34 -7.25 -2.26
N PHE A 39 -3.24 -7.21 -3.25
CA PHE A 39 -3.77 -5.94 -3.76
C PHE A 39 -4.59 -5.18 -2.72
N ALA A 40 -5.37 -5.87 -1.89
CA ALA A 40 -6.11 -5.24 -0.81
C ALA A 40 -5.17 -4.53 0.18
N ALA A 41 -4.12 -5.22 0.62
CA ALA A 41 -3.09 -4.65 1.50
C ALA A 41 -2.33 -3.50 0.84
N GLU A 42 -1.96 -3.64 -0.44
CA GLU A 42 -1.31 -2.59 -1.23
C GLU A 42 -2.15 -1.30 -1.27
N CYS A 43 -3.42 -1.41 -1.67
CA CYS A 43 -4.31 -0.26 -1.78
C CYS A 43 -4.60 0.36 -0.41
N ALA A 44 -4.78 -0.44 0.64
CA ALA A 44 -4.98 0.08 1.99
C ALA A 44 -3.78 0.89 2.46
N ALA A 45 -2.56 0.35 2.29
CA ALA A 45 -1.32 1.04 2.65
C ALA A 45 -1.16 2.35 1.88
N LYS A 46 -1.39 2.36 0.55
CA LYS A 46 -1.32 3.59 -0.25
C LYS A 46 -2.30 4.67 0.22
N SER A 47 -3.53 4.29 0.59
CA SER A 47 -4.51 5.22 1.16
C SER A 47 -4.02 5.84 2.47
N LEU A 48 -3.45 5.02 3.36
CA LEU A 48 -2.88 5.48 4.63
C LEU A 48 -1.70 6.44 4.41
N LEU A 49 -0.81 6.14 3.47
CA LEU A 49 0.32 7.01 3.15
C LEU A 49 -0.13 8.39 2.69
N LEU A 50 -1.04 8.44 1.72
CA LEU A 50 -1.55 9.71 1.16
C LEU A 50 -2.33 10.55 2.19
N ARG A 51 -2.92 9.93 3.22
CA ARG A 51 -3.72 10.64 4.24
C ARG A 51 -2.90 11.19 5.39
N PHE A 52 -1.84 10.49 5.79
CA PHE A 52 -1.20 10.68 7.09
C PHE A 52 0.30 10.99 7.00
N THR A 53 0.84 11.15 5.79
CA THR A 53 2.25 11.47 5.55
C THR A 53 2.38 12.52 4.45
N ASP A 54 3.61 12.97 4.17
CA ASP A 54 3.91 13.89 3.08
C ASP A 54 4.01 13.19 1.70
N VAL A 55 3.65 11.91 1.62
CA VAL A 55 3.58 11.17 0.36
C VAL A 55 2.49 11.79 -0.52
N VAL A 56 2.84 12.03 -1.79
CA VAL A 56 1.93 12.61 -2.79
C VAL A 56 1.79 11.68 -3.98
N MET A 57 0.80 11.93 -4.84
CA MET A 57 0.70 11.22 -6.11
C MET A 57 1.68 11.78 -7.13
N GLY A 58 2.60 10.93 -7.58
CA GLY A 58 3.57 11.23 -8.62
C GLY A 58 3.01 11.16 -10.04
N PRO A 59 3.78 11.61 -11.05
CA PRO A 59 3.37 11.64 -12.46
C PRO A 59 3.15 10.23 -13.06
N SER A 60 3.73 9.19 -12.46
CA SER A 60 3.52 7.78 -12.84
C SER A 60 2.26 7.16 -12.23
N ASN A 61 1.37 7.97 -11.64
CA ASN A 61 0.19 7.51 -10.89
C ASN A 61 0.55 6.53 -9.76
N ARG A 62 1.66 6.80 -9.08
CA ARG A 62 2.15 6.05 -7.91
C ARG A 62 2.37 7.03 -6.77
N PRO A 63 2.03 6.68 -5.52
CA PRO A 63 2.42 7.49 -4.39
C PRO A 63 3.95 7.55 -4.31
N GLU A 64 4.50 8.74 -4.05
CA GLU A 64 5.93 8.98 -3.97
C GLU A 64 6.29 10.07 -2.95
N ILE A 65 7.54 10.06 -2.51
CA ILE A 65 8.13 11.06 -1.61
C ILE A 65 9.63 11.15 -1.88
N ALA A 66 10.25 12.30 -1.64
CA ALA A 66 11.71 12.40 -1.59
C ALA A 66 12.25 11.55 -0.42
N ASP A 67 13.32 10.79 -0.65
CA ASP A 67 13.96 10.01 0.40
C ASP A 67 14.52 10.96 1.47
N PRO A 68 14.12 10.84 2.75
CA PRO A 68 14.65 11.69 3.81
C PRO A 68 16.18 11.59 3.99
N ALA A 69 16.77 10.45 3.60
CA ALA A 69 18.21 10.22 3.68
C ALA A 69 18.98 10.71 2.43
N ASP A 70 18.30 10.87 1.29
CA ASP A 70 18.88 11.32 0.02
C ASP A 70 17.82 12.06 -0.82
N PRO A 71 17.72 13.40 -0.70
CA PRO A 71 16.66 14.18 -1.36
C PRO A 71 16.62 14.07 -2.89
N GLU A 72 17.71 13.65 -3.54
CA GLU A 72 17.78 13.42 -4.99
C GLU A 72 17.11 12.10 -5.39
N ARG A 73 16.91 11.19 -4.43
CA ARG A 73 16.23 9.91 -4.61
C ARG A 73 14.73 10.07 -4.33
N THR A 74 13.91 9.64 -5.26
CA THR A 74 12.45 9.53 -5.05
C THR A 74 12.08 8.09 -4.69
N LEU A 75 11.42 7.92 -3.54
CA LEU A 75 10.83 6.65 -3.14
C LEU A 75 9.43 6.55 -3.75
N GLN A 76 9.18 5.49 -4.51
CA GLN A 76 7.87 5.19 -5.07
C GLN A 76 7.25 3.98 -4.38
N PHE A 77 5.98 4.06 -4.08
CA PHE A 77 5.21 3.01 -3.44
C PHE A 77 4.34 2.30 -4.48
N GLY A 78 4.98 1.50 -5.33
CA GLY A 78 4.30 0.77 -6.41
C GLY A 78 3.55 -0.43 -5.88
N HIS A 79 4.27 -1.37 -5.26
CA HIS A 79 3.69 -2.64 -4.79
C HIS A 79 3.84 -2.89 -3.30
N VAL A 80 3.00 -3.77 -2.73
CA VAL A 80 3.01 -4.04 -1.29
C VAL A 80 4.37 -4.54 -0.79
N ASN A 81 5.12 -5.29 -1.59
CA ASN A 81 6.47 -5.75 -1.26
C ASN A 81 7.52 -4.63 -1.24
N GLU A 82 7.31 -3.55 -2.01
CA GLU A 82 8.13 -2.34 -2.00
C GLU A 82 7.78 -1.49 -0.76
N LEU A 83 6.49 -1.38 -0.44
CA LEU A 83 5.99 -0.73 0.76
C LEU A 83 6.60 -1.31 2.04
N VAL A 84 6.73 -2.65 2.16
CA VAL A 84 7.40 -3.29 3.32
C VAL A 84 8.82 -2.76 3.54
N ARG A 85 9.55 -2.46 2.47
CA ARG A 85 10.96 -2.03 2.55
C ARG A 85 11.06 -0.59 3.00
N GLU A 86 10.18 0.26 2.46
CA GLU A 86 10.31 1.71 2.56
C GLU A 86 9.47 2.31 3.70
N VAL A 87 8.53 1.57 4.30
CA VAL A 87 7.69 2.07 5.41
C VAL A 87 8.51 2.50 6.64
N LYS A 88 9.70 1.91 6.85
CA LYS A 88 10.65 2.35 7.89
C LYS A 88 11.19 3.75 7.64
N SER A 89 11.42 4.10 6.38
CA SER A 89 11.88 5.44 5.98
C SER A 89 10.84 6.50 6.33
N LEU A 90 9.55 6.13 6.29
CA LEU A 90 8.40 6.99 6.62
C LEU A 90 8.13 7.16 8.12
N ALA A 91 8.81 6.40 8.99
CA ALA A 91 8.65 6.55 10.45
C ALA A 91 9.21 7.90 10.98
N HIS A 92 10.03 8.59 10.18
CA HIS A 92 10.66 9.86 10.54
C HIS A 92 9.80 11.06 10.08
N GLY A 93 8.75 11.40 10.82
CA GLY A 93 7.89 12.56 10.52
C GLY A 93 6.76 12.81 11.52
N ARG A 94 6.12 13.99 11.46
CA ARG A 94 4.98 14.36 12.31
C ARG A 94 3.72 13.58 11.90
N GLY A 95 3.60 12.34 12.36
CA GLY A 95 2.47 11.44 12.06
C GLY A 95 2.89 10.02 11.66
N GLY A 96 4.19 9.79 11.42
CA GLY A 96 4.71 8.50 10.95
C GLY A 96 4.74 7.40 12.00
N ALA A 97 4.90 7.71 13.29
CA ALA A 97 5.08 6.69 14.33
C ALA A 97 3.84 5.80 14.56
N PRO A 98 2.60 6.32 14.63
CA PRO A 98 1.41 5.47 14.70
C PRO A 98 1.20 4.65 13.42
N LEU A 99 1.42 5.25 12.25
CA LEU A 99 1.27 4.57 10.96
C LEU A 99 2.28 3.43 10.83
N TYR A 100 3.52 3.67 11.23
CA TYR A 100 4.59 2.68 11.26
C TYR A 100 4.21 1.48 12.13
N SER A 101 3.67 1.70 13.33
CA SER A 101 3.28 0.60 14.22
C SER A 101 2.19 -0.31 13.62
N VAL A 102 1.27 0.25 12.83
CA VAL A 102 0.20 -0.52 12.16
C VAL A 102 0.73 -1.21 10.91
N LEU A 103 1.61 -0.56 10.17
CA LEU A 103 2.07 -1.05 8.87
C LEU A 103 3.26 -2.01 8.96
N ASP A 104 4.24 -1.79 9.85
CA ASP A 104 5.46 -2.60 9.86
C ASP A 104 5.15 -4.07 10.11
N ASP A 105 4.47 -4.39 11.23
CA ASP A 105 4.15 -5.78 11.58
C ASP A 105 3.20 -6.42 10.56
N GLY A 106 2.16 -5.71 10.12
CA GLY A 106 1.17 -6.24 9.19
C GLY A 106 1.71 -6.48 7.78
N LEU A 107 2.55 -5.58 7.27
CA LEU A 107 3.07 -5.68 5.91
C LEU A 107 4.18 -6.72 5.77
N GLN A 108 4.87 -7.13 6.84
CA GLN A 108 5.88 -8.20 6.75
C GLN A 108 5.32 -9.50 6.17
N ALA A 109 4.02 -9.78 6.33
CA ALA A 109 3.35 -10.93 5.71
C ALA A 109 3.49 -10.93 4.17
N PHE A 110 3.59 -9.75 3.56
CA PHE A 110 3.66 -9.56 2.11
C PHE A 110 5.10 -9.38 1.58
N LYS A 111 6.13 -9.58 2.42
CA LYS A 111 7.53 -9.40 2.02
C LYS A 111 7.94 -10.23 0.80
N ARG A 112 7.32 -11.40 0.61
CA ARG A 112 7.55 -12.32 -0.52
C ARG A 112 6.45 -12.28 -1.58
N TRP A 113 5.40 -11.47 -1.36
CA TRP A 113 4.32 -11.33 -2.33
C TRP A 113 4.82 -10.60 -3.57
N ASN A 114 4.32 -10.97 -4.74
CA ASN A 114 4.66 -10.32 -6.00
C ASN A 114 3.50 -10.40 -7.00
N VAL A 115 3.22 -9.29 -7.69
CA VAL A 115 2.15 -9.20 -8.71
C VAL A 115 2.30 -10.17 -9.89
N SER A 116 3.51 -10.68 -10.11
CA SER A 116 3.80 -11.69 -11.15
C SER A 116 3.47 -13.11 -10.71
N THR A 117 3.27 -13.35 -9.41
CA THR A 117 2.87 -14.65 -8.86
C THR A 117 1.35 -14.77 -8.99
N ARG A 118 0.88 -15.60 -9.92
CA ARG A 118 -0.54 -15.80 -10.25
C ARG A 118 -0.88 -17.27 -10.35
#